data_AF-A0A963K6S5-F1
#
_entry.id   AF-A0A963K6S5-F1
#
_cell.length_a   1.000
_cell.length_b   1.000
_cell.length_c   1.000
_cell.angle_alpha   90.00
_cell.angle_beta   90.00
_cell.angle_gamma   90.00
#
_symmetry.space_group_name_H-M   'P 1'
#
loop_
_entity.id
_entity.type
_entity.pdbx_description
1 polymer ?
#
loop_
_entity_poly.entity_id
_entity_poly.type
_entity_poly.pdbx_seq_one_letter_code
_entity_poly.pdbx_strand_id
1 'polypeptide(L)'
;MRAILILFFVLLLAGNARGELPDSLAGDWRGSLLVTGADAGTGLPVNARLDPTRDGFEIAINAPGAKRLDARMVPGPAPDVFEVEEGGGLFGFLGDGDDRSVLDGRPLLWARRAAESLVVYRLQIVADGGFELLHIVLTPAADRLEVSVQRRLDGVPEPGLHGFLDRRS
;
A
#
# COMPACT_ATOMS: atom_id res chain seq x y z
N MET A 1 -26.97 -31.38 -41.94
CA MET A 1 -25.94 -31.29 -40.89
C MET A 1 -25.60 -29.82 -40.66
N ARG A 2 -26.24 -29.17 -39.68
CA ARG A 2 -25.94 -27.79 -39.24
C ARG A 2 -26.42 -27.67 -37.78
N ALA A 3 -25.49 -27.73 -36.84
CA ALA A 3 -25.66 -27.27 -35.46
C ALA A 3 -24.28 -27.19 -34.79
N ILE A 4 -23.39 -26.38 -35.36
CA ILE A 4 -22.31 -25.76 -34.61
C ILE A 4 -22.84 -24.35 -34.36
N LEU A 5 -22.98 -23.95 -33.09
CA LEU A 5 -22.73 -22.59 -32.56
C LEU A 5 -23.57 -22.32 -31.28
N ILE A 6 -23.27 -23.00 -30.17
CA ILE A 6 -23.61 -22.46 -28.83
C ILE A 6 -22.43 -22.76 -27.91
N LEU A 7 -21.34 -22.01 -28.06
CA LEU A 7 -20.28 -22.01 -27.04
C LEU A 7 -19.45 -20.71 -27.12
N PHE A 8 -20.09 -19.56 -26.97
CA PHE A 8 -19.37 -18.27 -26.92
C PHE A 8 -20.06 -17.20 -26.05
N PHE A 9 -20.70 -17.60 -24.95
CA PHE A 9 -21.43 -16.64 -24.09
C PHE A 9 -21.20 -16.80 -22.58
N VAL A 10 -20.09 -17.42 -22.16
CA VAL A 10 -19.74 -17.57 -20.73
C VAL A 10 -18.45 -16.82 -20.35
N LEU A 11 -17.90 -15.98 -21.25
CA LEU A 11 -16.59 -15.34 -21.05
C LEU A 11 -16.61 -13.81 -20.84
N LEU A 12 -17.73 -13.25 -20.37
CA LEU A 12 -17.90 -11.79 -20.22
C LEU A 12 -18.52 -11.36 -18.87
N LEU A 13 -18.25 -12.11 -17.81
CA LEU A 13 -18.57 -11.73 -16.43
C LEU A 13 -17.33 -11.71 -15.51
N ALA A 14 -16.13 -11.64 -16.08
CA ALA A 14 -15.00 -11.06 -15.36
C ALA A 14 -15.22 -9.55 -15.31
N GLY A 15 -16.24 -9.12 -14.54
CA GLY A 15 -16.29 -7.76 -14.06
C GLY A 15 -14.93 -7.50 -13.43
N ASN A 16 -14.25 -6.44 -13.88
CA ASN A 16 -13.09 -5.92 -13.18
C ASN A 16 -13.59 -5.50 -11.80
N ALA A 17 -13.63 -6.44 -10.86
CA ALA A 17 -13.78 -6.12 -9.46
C ALA A 17 -12.53 -5.30 -9.14
N ARG A 18 -12.67 -3.98 -9.22
CA ARG A 18 -11.72 -3.05 -8.64
C ARG A 18 -11.67 -3.47 -7.18
N GLY A 19 -10.49 -3.92 -6.76
CA GLY A 19 -10.32 -4.42 -5.40
C GLY A 19 -10.84 -3.37 -4.42
N GLU A 20 -11.60 -3.82 -3.43
CA GLU A 20 -11.94 -3.02 -2.26
C GLU A 20 -10.89 -3.30 -1.18
N LEU A 21 -10.81 -2.42 -0.16
CA LEU A 21 -10.01 -2.72 1.01
C LEU A 21 -10.63 -3.92 1.74
N PRO A 22 -9.89 -5.02 2.00
CA PRO A 22 -10.41 -6.12 2.81
C PRO A 22 -10.90 -5.64 4.18
N ASP A 23 -12.12 -6.02 4.58
CA ASP A 23 -12.72 -5.65 5.88
C ASP A 23 -11.83 -6.02 7.08
N SER A 24 -11.06 -7.10 6.95
CA SER A 24 -10.10 -7.56 7.97
C SER A 24 -8.96 -6.58 8.22
N LEU A 25 -8.66 -5.69 7.28
CA LEU A 25 -7.65 -4.64 7.42
C LEU A 25 -8.21 -3.34 7.99
N ALA A 26 -9.52 -3.10 7.86
CA ALA A 26 -10.15 -1.86 8.30
C ALA A 26 -10.06 -1.68 9.83
N GLY A 27 -9.86 -0.43 10.25
CA GLY A 27 -9.84 -0.01 11.64
C GLY A 27 -8.56 0.70 12.07
N ASP A 28 -8.50 0.98 13.37
CA ASP A 28 -7.35 1.56 14.05
C ASP A 28 -6.49 0.45 14.68
N TRP A 29 -5.19 0.50 14.42
CA TRP A 29 -4.22 -0.49 14.84
C TRP A 29 -3.04 0.18 15.55
N ARG A 30 -2.54 -0.46 16.60
CA ARG A 30 -1.37 0.01 17.34
C ARG A 30 -0.54 -1.14 17.87
N GLY A 31 0.77 -0.98 17.88
CA GLY A 31 1.68 -1.96 18.44
C GLY A 31 3.11 -1.48 18.37
N SER A 32 4.03 -2.44 18.36
CA SER A 32 5.46 -2.18 18.23
C SER A 32 6.08 -3.15 17.24
N LEU A 33 7.00 -2.65 16.42
CA LEU A 33 7.78 -3.48 15.51
C LEU A 33 9.20 -3.65 16.04
N LEU A 34 9.79 -4.81 15.76
CA LEU A 34 11.18 -5.14 16.06
C LEU A 34 12.01 -5.01 14.79
N VAL A 35 13.29 -4.64 14.95
CA VAL A 35 14.25 -4.68 13.86
C VAL A 35 14.51 -6.13 13.48
N THR A 36 14.36 -6.45 12.20
CA THR A 36 14.62 -7.78 11.67
C THR A 36 16.09 -8.17 11.90
N GLY A 37 16.31 -9.32 12.54
CA GLY A 37 17.65 -9.83 12.86
C GLY A 37 18.28 -9.26 14.14
N ALA A 38 17.52 -8.52 14.95
CA ALA A 38 17.96 -8.11 16.28
C ALA A 38 17.47 -9.09 17.36
N ASP A 39 18.39 -9.66 18.13
CA ASP A 39 18.10 -10.71 19.13
C ASP A 39 17.29 -10.22 20.34
N ALA A 40 17.33 -8.91 20.63
CA ALA A 40 16.58 -8.26 21.70
C ALA A 40 16.49 -6.74 21.45
N GLY A 41 15.68 -6.32 20.47
CA GLY A 41 15.47 -4.91 20.17
C GLY A 41 14.39 -4.28 21.04
N THR A 42 14.51 -2.98 21.35
CA THR A 42 13.38 -2.20 21.85
C THR A 42 12.32 -2.12 20.75
N GLY A 43 11.10 -2.54 21.06
CA GLY A 43 9.97 -2.40 20.15
C GLY A 43 9.72 -0.93 19.81
N LEU A 44 9.70 -0.62 18.52
CA LEU A 44 9.48 0.72 18.03
C LEU A 44 7.98 0.93 17.76
N PRO A 45 7.34 1.96 18.33
CA PRO A 45 5.90 2.11 18.27
C PRO A 45 5.41 2.41 16.86
N VAL A 46 4.31 1.75 16.47
CA VAL A 46 3.63 1.94 15.19
C VAL A 46 2.14 2.13 15.41
N ASN A 47 1.55 3.01 14.60
CA ASN A 47 0.11 3.08 14.42
C ASN A 47 -0.24 3.02 12.94
N ALA A 48 -1.40 2.42 12.67
CA ALA A 48 -1.99 2.38 11.34
C ALA A 48 -3.51 2.56 11.48
N ARG A 49 -4.09 3.41 10.64
CA ARG A 49 -5.53 3.54 10.48
C ARG A 49 -5.84 3.30 9.01
N LEU A 50 -6.81 2.42 8.75
CA LEU A 50 -7.34 2.16 7.43
C LEU A 50 -8.86 2.30 7.51
N ASP A 51 -9.41 3.32 6.86
CA ASP A 51 -10.82 3.66 6.94
C ASP A 51 -11.49 3.51 5.57
N PRO A 52 -12.35 2.50 5.35
CA PRO A 52 -13.09 2.36 4.10
C PRO A 52 -13.94 3.60 3.82
N THR A 53 -13.91 4.05 2.58
CA THR A 53 -14.81 5.10 2.07
C THR A 53 -15.66 4.53 0.95
N ARG A 54 -16.61 5.32 0.44
CA ARG A 54 -17.51 4.89 -0.63
C ARG A 54 -16.77 4.47 -1.91
N ASP A 55 -15.70 5.18 -2.25
CA ASP A 55 -15.01 5.06 -3.54
C ASP A 55 -13.52 4.73 -3.37
N GLY A 56 -13.11 4.19 -2.21
CA GLY A 56 -11.70 3.98 -1.85
C GLY A 56 -11.50 3.79 -0.35
N PHE A 57 -10.38 4.24 0.20
CA PHE A 57 -10.11 4.24 1.64
C PHE A 57 -9.11 5.31 2.05
N GLU A 58 -9.15 5.75 3.30
CA GLU A 58 -8.12 6.61 3.90
C GLU A 58 -7.08 5.76 4.60
N ILE A 59 -5.81 6.12 4.45
CA ILE A 59 -4.69 5.54 5.20
C ILE A 59 -4.00 6.59 6.03
N ALA A 60 -3.69 6.24 7.29
CA ALA A 60 -2.73 6.97 8.10
C ALA A 60 -1.79 5.98 8.78
N ILE A 61 -0.51 5.98 8.42
CA ILE A 61 0.50 5.06 8.97
C ILE A 61 1.67 5.88 9.52
N ASN A 62 1.96 5.72 10.80
CA ASN A 62 3.17 6.24 11.42
C ASN A 62 4.08 5.06 11.81
N ALA A 63 5.15 4.88 11.03
CA ALA A 63 6.15 3.86 11.27
C ALA A 63 7.55 4.48 11.48
N PRO A 64 8.34 3.98 12.44
CA PRO A 64 9.72 4.38 12.65
C PRO A 64 10.55 4.26 11.38
N GLY A 65 11.40 5.25 11.11
CA GLY A 65 12.21 5.28 9.89
C GLY A 65 11.43 5.63 8.62
N ALA A 66 10.13 5.94 8.72
CA ALA A 66 9.31 6.44 7.63
C ALA A 66 8.70 7.80 8.00
N LYS A 67 8.55 8.69 7.01
CA LYS A 67 7.64 9.83 7.17
C LYS A 67 6.22 9.30 7.30
N ARG A 68 5.40 9.98 8.12
CA ARG A 68 3.96 9.68 8.23
C ARG A 68 3.35 9.61 6.84
N LEU A 69 2.68 8.49 6.55
CA LEU A 69 1.85 8.31 5.37
C LEU A 69 0.44 8.73 5.75
N ASP A 70 -0.15 9.63 4.99
CA ASP A 70 -1.50 10.13 5.19
C ASP A 70 -2.09 10.46 3.82
N ALA A 71 -3.08 9.68 3.37
CA ALA A 71 -3.61 9.80 2.02
C ALA A 71 -5.00 9.18 1.87
N ARG A 72 -5.80 9.75 0.98
CA ARG A 72 -7.00 9.12 0.44
C ARG A 72 -6.63 8.33 -0.81
N MET A 73 -6.89 7.03 -0.77
CA MET A 73 -6.57 6.06 -1.80
C MET A 73 -7.83 5.71 -2.60
N VAL A 74 -7.76 5.81 -3.92
CA VAL A 74 -8.85 5.45 -4.84
C VAL A 74 -8.38 4.37 -5.82
N PRO A 75 -9.28 3.53 -6.35
CA PRO A 75 -8.91 2.52 -7.34
C PRO A 75 -8.26 3.15 -8.58
N GLY A 76 -7.07 2.67 -8.92
CA GLY A 76 -6.34 3.07 -10.11
C GLY A 76 -6.81 2.32 -11.37
N PRO A 77 -6.14 2.56 -12.51
CA PRO A 77 -6.45 1.90 -13.79
C PRO A 77 -6.04 0.42 -13.82
N ALA A 78 -5.04 0.01 -13.02
CA ALA A 78 -4.63 -1.39 -12.91
C ALA A 78 -5.45 -2.14 -11.84
N PRO A 79 -5.82 -3.41 -12.09
CA PRO A 79 -6.51 -4.23 -11.08
C PRO A 79 -5.72 -4.28 -9.77
N ASP A 80 -6.45 -4.19 -8.66
CA ASP A 80 -5.91 -4.25 -7.29
C ASP A 80 -4.89 -3.16 -6.95
N VAL A 81 -4.72 -2.13 -7.78
CA VAL A 81 -3.85 -0.99 -7.50
C VAL A 81 -4.70 0.20 -7.10
N PHE A 82 -4.26 0.91 -6.07
CA PHE A 82 -4.85 2.15 -5.59
C PHE A 82 -3.83 3.26 -5.66
N GLU A 83 -4.28 4.46 -5.99
CA GLU A 83 -3.47 5.67 -6.07
C GLU A 83 -4.07 6.78 -5.20
N VAL A 84 -3.28 7.83 -4.95
CA VAL A 84 -3.75 8.97 -4.17
C VAL A 84 -4.77 9.77 -4.99
N GLU A 85 -5.94 10.05 -4.40
CA GLU A 85 -7.05 10.77 -5.05
C GLU A 85 -6.64 12.16 -5.57
N GLU A 86 -5.90 12.91 -4.77
CA GLU A 86 -5.49 14.27 -5.10
C GLU A 86 -3.96 14.41 -5.13
N GLY A 87 -3.29 13.72 -6.07
CA GLY A 87 -1.96 14.11 -6.52
C GLY A 87 -0.98 12.98 -6.76
N GLY A 88 -0.20 13.11 -7.83
CA GLY A 88 1.09 12.46 -8.02
C GLY A 88 1.07 10.95 -7.78
N GLY A 89 -0.03 10.27 -8.11
CA GLY A 89 -0.15 8.81 -8.08
C GLY A 89 0.75 8.16 -9.13
N LEU A 90 0.94 6.83 -9.04
CA LEU A 90 1.79 6.05 -9.95
C LEU A 90 1.49 6.36 -11.43
N PHE A 91 0.21 6.56 -11.77
CA PHE A 91 -0.21 6.80 -13.14
C PHE A 91 -0.20 8.27 -13.54
N GLY A 92 -0.36 9.21 -12.60
CA GLY A 92 -0.13 10.64 -12.86
C GLY A 92 1.34 10.97 -13.18
N PHE A 93 2.28 10.15 -12.69
CA PHE A 93 3.68 10.21 -13.10
C PHE A 93 3.94 9.60 -14.49
N LEU A 94 3.25 8.50 -14.83
CA LEU A 94 3.47 7.73 -16.06
C LEU A 94 2.63 8.22 -17.26
N GLY A 95 1.65 9.10 -17.06
CA GLY A 95 0.75 9.59 -18.11
C GLY A 95 0.30 11.04 -17.91
N ASP A 96 0.37 11.81 -19.01
CA ASP A 96 -0.14 13.16 -19.29
C ASP A 96 -0.48 14.08 -18.09
N GLY A 97 0.52 14.83 -17.64
CA GLY A 97 0.33 16.25 -17.31
C GLY A 97 0.01 16.62 -15.86
N ASP A 98 0.21 15.74 -14.87
CA ASP A 98 0.27 16.23 -13.49
C ASP A 98 1.60 16.97 -13.28
N ASP A 99 1.52 18.30 -13.13
CA ASP A 99 2.64 19.24 -12.89
C ASP A 99 3.27 19.05 -11.49
N ARG A 100 3.10 17.85 -10.91
CA ARG A 100 3.60 17.43 -9.61
C ARG A 100 4.73 16.45 -9.78
N SER A 101 5.83 16.97 -10.32
CA SER A 101 7.01 16.19 -10.61
C SER A 101 7.54 15.54 -9.34
N VAL A 102 7.72 14.23 -9.36
CA VAL A 102 8.46 13.47 -8.34
C VAL A 102 9.88 14.05 -8.19
N LEU A 103 10.39 14.73 -9.22
CA LEU A 103 11.67 15.45 -9.23
C LEU A 103 11.66 16.70 -8.33
N ASP A 104 10.49 17.23 -7.95
CA ASP A 104 10.36 18.31 -6.96
C ASP A 104 10.51 17.78 -5.52
N GLY A 105 10.85 16.50 -5.35
CA GLY A 105 11.03 15.84 -4.06
C GLY A 105 9.72 15.39 -3.38
N ARG A 106 8.57 15.51 -4.07
CA ARG A 106 7.31 14.95 -3.61
C ARG A 106 7.30 13.42 -3.77
N PRO A 107 6.83 12.67 -2.76
CA PRO A 107 6.80 11.22 -2.87
C PRO A 107 5.66 10.74 -3.78
N LEU A 108 5.97 9.74 -4.59
CA LEU A 108 4.99 8.88 -5.25
C LEU A 108 4.45 7.88 -4.23
N LEU A 109 3.13 7.83 -4.05
CA LEU A 109 2.46 6.93 -3.11
C LEU A 109 1.39 6.12 -3.85
N TRP A 110 1.40 4.81 -3.65
CA TRP A 110 0.37 3.91 -4.17
C TRP A 110 0.23 2.70 -3.24
N ALA A 111 -0.86 1.97 -3.38
CA ALA A 111 -1.05 0.71 -2.70
C ALA A 111 -1.45 -0.38 -3.68
N ARG A 112 -1.19 -1.63 -3.33
CA ARG A 112 -1.62 -2.80 -4.08
C ARG A 112 -2.21 -3.84 -3.15
N ARG A 113 -3.41 -4.32 -3.46
CA ARG A 113 -4.00 -5.48 -2.80
C ARG A 113 -3.34 -6.75 -3.34
N ALA A 114 -2.97 -7.64 -2.43
CA ALA A 114 -2.40 -8.95 -2.74
C ALA A 114 -3.14 -9.99 -1.88
N ALA A 115 -4.16 -10.63 -2.46
CA ALA A 115 -5.14 -11.44 -1.73
C ALA A 115 -5.79 -10.62 -0.59
N GLU A 116 -5.58 -11.02 0.67
CA GLU A 116 -6.10 -10.36 1.87
C GLU A 116 -5.15 -9.29 2.43
N SER A 117 -3.94 -9.18 1.88
CA SER A 117 -2.94 -8.21 2.31
C SER A 117 -3.02 -6.91 1.50
N LEU A 118 -2.61 -5.82 2.14
CA LEU A 118 -2.37 -4.54 1.46
C LEU A 118 -0.88 -4.23 1.51
N VAL A 119 -0.34 -3.86 0.35
CA VAL A 119 1.03 -3.42 0.21
C VAL A 119 1.04 -1.94 -0.13
N VAL A 120 1.59 -1.11 0.75
CA VAL A 120 1.71 0.34 0.56
C VAL A 120 3.15 0.67 0.16
N TYR A 121 3.30 1.43 -0.91
CA TYR A 121 4.59 1.83 -1.45
C TYR A 121 4.72 3.34 -1.44
N ARG A 122 5.90 3.81 -1.04
CA ARG A 122 6.29 5.22 -1.18
C ARG A 122 7.66 5.32 -1.82
N LEU A 123 7.75 6.00 -2.96
CA LEU A 123 9.01 6.31 -3.63
C LEU A 123 9.26 7.81 -3.54
N GLN A 124 10.44 8.22 -3.08
CA GLN A 124 10.85 9.61 -3.05
C GLN A 124 12.23 9.76 -3.68
N ILE A 125 12.39 10.72 -4.60
CA ILE A 125 13.71 11.15 -5.08
C ILE A 125 14.29 12.14 -4.07
N VAL A 126 15.53 11.91 -3.65
CA VAL A 126 16.25 12.77 -2.69
C VAL A 126 17.14 13.78 -3.41
N ALA A 127 17.60 14.80 -2.68
CA ALA A 127 18.19 16.02 -3.26
C ALA A 127 19.49 15.78 -4.06
N ASP A 128 20.20 14.70 -3.78
CA ASP A 128 21.41 14.29 -4.50
C ASP A 128 21.12 13.43 -5.75
N GLY A 129 19.84 13.23 -6.09
CA GLY A 129 19.40 12.42 -7.23
C GLY A 129 19.23 10.93 -6.91
N GLY A 130 19.52 10.50 -5.68
CA GLY A 130 19.19 9.16 -5.20
C GLY A 130 17.69 8.96 -4.98
N PHE A 131 17.30 7.80 -4.48
CA PHE A 131 15.91 7.50 -4.13
C PHE A 131 15.76 6.66 -2.86
N GLU A 132 14.65 6.91 -2.16
CA GLU A 132 14.15 6.08 -1.08
C GLU A 132 12.88 5.36 -1.53
N LEU A 133 12.89 4.03 -1.44
CA LEU A 133 11.70 3.19 -1.58
C LEU A 133 11.31 2.62 -0.22
N LEU A 134 10.14 2.99 0.26
CA LEU A 134 9.48 2.41 1.42
C LEU A 134 8.40 1.43 0.96
N HIS A 135 8.36 0.28 1.62
CA HIS A 135 7.45 -0.82 1.35
C HIS A 135 6.86 -1.30 2.68
N ILE A 136 5.55 -1.15 2.85
CA ILE A 136 4.82 -1.57 4.04
C ILE A 136 3.83 -2.66 3.64
N VAL A 137 3.95 -3.84 4.23
CA VAL A 137 3.01 -4.94 4.05
C VAL A 137 2.13 -5.04 5.29
N LEU A 138 0.82 -5.04 5.07
CA LEU A 138 -0.21 -5.19 6.08
C LEU A 138 -0.96 -6.49 5.79
N THR A 139 -0.84 -7.47 6.69
CA THR A 139 -1.45 -8.80 6.53
C THR A 139 -2.36 -9.09 7.72
N PRO A 140 -3.65 -9.38 7.49
CA PRO A 140 -4.54 -9.81 8.57
C PRO A 140 -4.03 -11.09 9.23
N ALA A 141 -4.01 -11.10 10.56
CA ALA A 141 -3.59 -12.25 11.36
C ALA A 141 -4.54 -12.46 12.55
N ALA A 142 -5.64 -13.19 12.30
CA ALA A 142 -6.73 -13.43 13.25
C ALA A 142 -7.32 -12.11 13.80
N ASP A 143 -6.98 -11.72 15.02
CA ASP A 143 -7.41 -10.50 15.73
C ASP A 143 -6.37 -9.37 15.69
N ARG A 144 -5.26 -9.59 14.99
CA ARG A 144 -4.13 -8.66 14.88
C ARG A 144 -3.82 -8.34 13.42
N LEU A 145 -2.99 -7.32 13.24
CA LEU A 145 -2.44 -6.95 11.95
C LEU A 145 -0.93 -7.22 11.97
N GLU A 146 -0.48 -8.17 11.17
CA GLU A 146 0.95 -8.35 10.92
C GLU A 146 1.44 -7.22 10.02
N VAL A 147 2.56 -6.60 10.41
CA VAL A 147 3.14 -5.47 9.69
C VAL A 147 4.62 -5.74 9.45
N SER A 148 5.03 -5.55 8.20
CA SER A 148 6.43 -5.54 7.78
C SER A 148 6.74 -4.22 7.08
N VAL A 149 7.84 -3.59 7.46
CA VAL A 149 8.34 -2.35 6.88
C VAL A 149 9.73 -2.60 6.33
N GLN A 150 9.92 -2.31 5.05
CA GLN A 150 11.21 -2.37 4.38
C GLN A 150 11.51 -1.03 3.74
N ARG A 151 12.76 -0.58 3.90
CA ARG A 151 13.27 0.63 3.27
C ARG A 151 14.46 0.27 2.40
N ARG A 152 14.56 0.90 1.23
CA ARG A 152 15.72 0.80 0.35
C ARG A 152 16.21 2.20 -0.01
N LEU A 153 17.51 2.42 0.13
CA LEU A 153 18.19 3.63 -0.31
C LEU A 153 19.01 3.28 -1.54
N ASP A 154 18.70 3.89 -2.67
CA ASP A 154 19.36 3.59 -3.95
C ASP A 154 19.37 2.09 -4.29
N GLY A 155 18.29 1.40 -3.93
CA GLY A 155 18.11 -0.04 -4.10
C GLY A 155 18.80 -0.91 -3.04
N VAL A 156 19.64 -0.34 -2.18
CA VAL A 156 20.30 -1.04 -1.06
C VAL A 156 19.30 -1.22 0.08
N PRO A 157 19.04 -2.46 0.55
CA PRO A 157 18.10 -2.71 1.64
C PRO A 157 18.67 -2.25 2.98
N GLU A 158 17.85 -1.51 3.72
CA GLU A 158 18.06 -1.17 5.13
C GLU A 158 17.50 -2.29 6.03
N PRO A 159 17.91 -2.36 7.32
CA PRO A 159 17.25 -3.24 8.29
C PRO A 159 15.74 -3.01 8.32
N GLY A 160 14.99 -4.08 8.07
CA GLY A 160 13.53 -4.04 8.09
C GLY A 160 12.96 -4.01 9.51
N LEU A 161 11.69 -3.65 9.62
CA LEU A 161 10.91 -3.79 10.84
C LEU A 161 9.80 -4.82 10.63
N HIS A 162 9.49 -5.61 11.65
CA HIS A 162 8.38 -6.56 11.60
C HIS A 162 7.71 -6.70 12.97
N GLY A 163 6.43 -7.06 12.99
CA GLY A 163 5.69 -7.26 14.23
C GLY A 163 4.19 -7.32 14.02
N PHE A 164 3.46 -7.21 15.13
CA PHE A 164 2.00 -7.24 15.15
C PHE A 164 1.45 -5.96 15.77
N LEU A 165 0.33 -5.49 15.23
CA LEU A 165 -0.47 -4.43 15.80
C LEU A 165 -1.79 -5.01 16.30
N ASP A 166 -2.22 -4.55 17.46
CA ASP A 166 -3.51 -4.89 18.05
C ASP A 166 -4.55 -3.85 17.63
N ARG A 167 -5.79 -4.30 17.43
CA ARG A 167 -6.89 -3.40 17.11
C ARG A 167 -7.20 -2.51 18.32
N ARG A 168 -7.37 -1.22 18.08
CA ARG A 168 -7.84 -0.29 19.11
C ARG A 168 -9.36 -0.44 19.25
N SER A 169 -9.82 -0.70 20.47
CA SER A 169 -11.24 -0.69 20.85
C SER A 169 -11.81 0.72 20.86
#